data_AF-A0AA36IZC8-F1
#
_entry.id   AF-A0AA36IZC8-F1
#
_cell.length_a   1.000
_cell.length_b   1.000
_cell.length_c   1.000
_cell.angle_alpha   90.00
_cell.angle_beta   90.00
_cell.angle_gamma   90.00
#
_symmetry.space_group_name_H-M   'P 1'
#
loop_
_entity.id
_entity.type
_entity.pdbx_description
1 polymer ?
#
loop_
_entity_poly.entity_id
_entity_poly.type
_entity_poly.pdbx_seq_one_letter_code
_entity_poly.pdbx_strand_id
1 'polypeptide(L)'
;MASAAADAEVAFSKALAVAFASAISKFDTLSTYFEKGMAVQEVIAMLVEEMRGDKDFFPAITSEEEEQSVAKFVQRSVGKSYGEWKRTQGKVSHPVGVPVGENPLPWASIDNYPEWVFEQIRCYLNAEASEAPFMQRQLEKQLLETPLFSASVKYDGTSLGLLDTGDLVGRRHVLGKVSSYQCTSTAATGACDLPLLQARLAELLGVALAPGAMCVWGELMCNPGYYGYLDRGFHEQWLPFGVVLQLPEAAPLPEISERLQKEQLAHGFSAEKNRLRLYLCPALRQVLREAKCKVVEVVEHGLSHAQLVAQQAHAVMDGSNEGLVLVFPRGAEASVRKWKNSTEGGVADKHAKLLRSLDAAGLQAAGRLHPEIAQLVGTLVTVAEAKTEVTKVGRKAMGV
;
A
#
# COMPACT_ATOMS: atom_id res chain seq x y z
N MET A 1 -12.95 26.05 -29.57
CA MET A 1 -11.52 25.76 -29.38
C MET A 1 -10.98 26.34 -28.08
N ALA A 2 -11.19 27.62 -27.76
CA ALA A 2 -10.72 28.22 -26.50
C ALA A 2 -11.18 27.49 -25.21
N SER A 3 -12.43 27.02 -25.15
CA SER A 3 -12.95 26.26 -24.00
C SER A 3 -12.19 24.94 -23.78
N ALA A 4 -11.93 24.19 -24.85
CA ALA A 4 -11.28 22.88 -24.74
C ALA A 4 -9.82 22.99 -24.28
N ALA A 5 -9.11 24.04 -24.69
CA ALA A 5 -7.75 24.31 -24.22
C ALA A 5 -7.72 24.67 -22.72
N ALA A 6 -8.65 25.51 -22.26
CA ALA A 6 -8.77 25.85 -20.85
C ALA A 6 -9.14 24.63 -19.99
N ASP A 7 -10.04 23.77 -20.47
CA ASP A 7 -10.42 22.53 -19.78
C ASP A 7 -9.23 21.56 -19.67
N ALA A 8 -8.42 21.45 -20.73
CA ALA A 8 -7.20 20.65 -20.73
C ALA A 8 -6.15 21.19 -19.75
N GLU A 9 -5.94 22.51 -19.68
CA GLU A 9 -5.01 23.13 -18.74
C GLU A 9 -5.42 22.91 -17.27
N VAL A 10 -6.73 23.01 -16.98
CA VAL A 10 -7.27 22.71 -15.64
C VAL A 10 -7.10 21.22 -15.31
N ALA A 11 -7.33 20.32 -16.26
CA ALA A 11 -7.13 18.88 -16.06
C ALA A 11 -5.65 18.56 -15.81
N PHE A 12 -4.73 19.13 -16.59
CA PHE A 12 -3.29 18.97 -16.41
C PHE A 12 -2.84 19.47 -15.04
N SER A 13 -3.27 20.67 -14.63
CA SER A 13 -2.91 21.24 -13.32
C SER A 13 -3.39 20.37 -12.15
N LYS A 14 -4.58 19.77 -12.24
CA LYS A 14 -5.08 18.82 -11.24
C LYS A 14 -4.25 17.54 -11.21
N ALA A 15 -3.97 16.96 -12.38
CA ALA A 15 -3.14 15.76 -12.49
C ALA A 15 -1.73 15.99 -11.91
N LEU A 16 -1.13 17.15 -12.21
CA LEU A 16 0.17 17.56 -11.69
C LEU A 16 0.18 17.66 -10.16
N ALA A 17 -0.86 18.25 -9.56
CA ALA A 17 -0.98 18.34 -8.11
C ALA A 17 -1.12 16.95 -7.44
N VAL A 18 -1.89 16.04 -8.05
CA VAL A 18 -2.04 14.66 -7.58
C VAL A 18 -0.73 13.89 -7.68
N ALA A 19 -0.03 13.98 -8.81
CA ALA A 19 1.27 13.34 -9.01
C ALA A 19 2.32 13.85 -8.02
N PHE A 20 2.33 15.16 -7.73
CA PHE A 20 3.22 15.75 -6.73
C PHE A 20 2.91 15.27 -5.31
N ALA A 21 1.63 15.19 -4.93
CA ALA A 21 1.21 14.66 -3.62
C ALA A 21 1.61 13.18 -3.46
N SER A 22 1.39 12.39 -4.52
CA SER A 22 1.84 10.99 -4.61
C SER A 22 3.36 10.90 -4.44
N ALA A 23 4.15 11.69 -5.19
CA ALA A 23 5.60 11.71 -5.11
C ALA A 23 6.07 12.05 -3.69
N ILE A 24 5.59 13.15 -3.08
CA ILE A 24 5.96 13.54 -1.72
C ILE A 24 5.63 12.44 -0.70
N SER A 25 4.51 11.73 -0.85
CA SER A 25 4.12 10.66 0.09
C SER A 25 5.10 9.48 0.14
N LYS A 26 5.99 9.35 -0.86
CA LYS A 26 7.03 8.32 -0.93
C LYS A 26 8.33 8.72 -0.24
N PHE A 27 8.45 9.99 0.14
CA PHE A 27 9.60 10.55 0.83
C PHE A 27 9.21 10.91 2.27
N ASP A 28 10.22 11.07 3.13
CA ASP A 28 10.00 11.77 4.41
C ASP A 28 9.63 13.25 4.16
N THR A 29 9.33 13.98 5.23
CA THR A 29 9.02 15.42 5.11
C THR A 29 10.15 16.17 4.41
N LEU A 30 9.82 17.18 3.59
CA LEU A 30 10.84 17.98 2.89
C LEU A 30 11.84 18.62 3.86
N SER A 31 11.39 19.02 5.05
CA SER A 31 12.23 19.55 6.13
C SER A 31 13.34 18.60 6.54
N THR A 32 13.08 17.28 6.58
CA THR A 32 14.09 16.26 6.91
C THR A 32 15.27 16.27 5.92
N TYR A 33 15.02 16.57 4.64
CA TYR A 33 16.11 16.67 3.65
C TYR A 33 16.92 17.95 3.84
N PHE A 34 16.26 19.07 4.13
CA PHE A 34 16.94 20.35 4.38
C PHE A 34 17.79 20.31 5.66
N GLU A 35 17.33 19.64 6.71
CA GLU A 35 18.09 19.41 7.95
C GLU A 35 19.37 18.60 7.71
N LYS A 36 19.33 17.66 6.76
CA LYS A 36 20.53 16.91 6.32
C LYS A 36 21.47 17.74 5.43
N GLY A 37 21.16 19.01 5.21
CA GLY A 37 21.97 19.90 4.35
C GLY A 37 21.77 19.66 2.86
N MET A 38 20.76 18.88 2.45
CA MET A 38 20.47 18.66 1.04
C MET A 38 20.02 19.98 0.40
N ALA A 39 20.63 20.33 -0.73
CA ALA A 39 20.32 21.57 -1.42
C ALA A 39 18.90 21.52 -2.00
N VAL A 40 18.21 22.67 -2.03
CA VAL A 40 16.86 22.80 -2.61
C VAL A 40 16.77 22.20 -4.02
N GLN A 41 17.82 22.39 -4.84
CA GLN A 41 17.86 21.85 -6.20
C GLN A 41 17.95 20.32 -6.24
N GLU A 42 18.65 19.69 -5.30
CA GLU A 42 18.73 18.23 -5.19
C GLU A 42 17.37 17.65 -4.79
N VAL A 43 16.66 18.29 -3.86
CA VAL A 43 15.30 17.88 -3.47
C VAL A 43 14.32 18.04 -4.63
N ILE A 44 14.43 19.13 -5.42
CA ILE A 44 13.62 19.32 -6.64
C ILE A 44 13.91 18.20 -7.64
N ALA A 45 15.18 17.92 -7.94
CA ALA A 45 15.57 16.89 -8.90
C ALA A 45 15.06 15.50 -8.48
N MET A 46 15.20 15.16 -7.20
CA MET A 46 14.68 13.91 -6.62
C MET A 46 13.16 13.77 -6.79
N LEU A 47 12.39 14.82 -6.51
CA LEU A 47 10.93 14.80 -6.65
C LEU A 47 10.50 14.74 -8.12
N VAL A 48 11.17 15.48 -9.00
CA VAL A 48 10.91 15.42 -10.45
C VAL A 48 11.19 14.02 -10.96
N GLU A 49 12.29 13.39 -10.57
CA GLU A 49 12.62 12.03 -10.99
C GLU A 49 11.59 11.01 -10.50
N GLU A 50 11.11 11.12 -9.25
CA GLU A 50 10.03 10.27 -8.76
C GLU A 50 8.71 10.49 -9.53
N MET A 51 8.40 11.73 -9.91
CA MET A 51 7.25 12.04 -10.75
C MET A 51 7.41 11.53 -12.19
N ARG A 52 8.64 11.48 -12.73
CA ARG A 52 8.94 10.86 -14.03
C ARG A 52 8.77 9.35 -14.00
N GLY A 53 9.10 8.72 -12.86
CA GLY A 53 8.84 7.30 -12.63
C GLY A 53 7.35 6.97 -12.46
N ASP A 54 6.47 7.97 -12.33
CA ASP A 54 5.02 7.77 -12.25
C ASP A 54 4.46 7.41 -13.63
N LYS A 55 4.17 6.12 -13.81
CA LYS A 55 3.63 5.55 -15.06
C LYS A 55 2.27 6.11 -15.44
N ASP A 56 1.56 6.74 -14.52
CA ASP A 56 0.21 7.25 -14.74
C ASP A 56 0.22 8.73 -15.13
N PHE A 57 1.19 9.49 -14.61
CA PHE A 57 1.33 10.91 -14.90
C PHE A 57 2.28 11.21 -16.06
N PHE A 58 3.43 10.55 -16.13
CA PHE A 58 4.47 10.89 -17.11
C PHE A 58 4.00 10.76 -18.58
N PRO A 59 3.22 9.75 -18.98
CA PRO A 59 2.69 9.67 -20.34
C PRO A 59 1.73 10.82 -20.72
N ALA A 60 1.18 11.54 -19.74
CA ALA A 60 0.33 12.70 -19.98
C ALA A 60 1.14 13.97 -20.28
N ILE A 61 2.46 13.95 -20.08
CA ILE A 61 3.37 15.02 -20.49
C ILE A 61 3.71 14.80 -21.97
N THR A 62 3.12 15.61 -22.83
CA THR A 62 3.23 15.47 -24.29
C THR A 62 4.12 16.54 -24.92
N SER A 63 4.46 17.57 -24.16
CA SER A 63 5.23 18.71 -24.62
C SER A 63 6.34 19.11 -23.65
N GLU A 64 7.38 19.75 -24.18
CA GLU A 64 8.46 20.34 -23.38
C GLU A 64 7.93 21.43 -22.43
N GLU A 65 6.89 22.16 -22.83
CA GLU A 65 6.23 23.20 -22.02
C GLU A 65 5.56 22.61 -20.77
N GLU A 66 4.91 21.45 -20.89
CA GLU A 66 4.34 20.70 -19.76
C GLU A 66 5.43 20.20 -18.82
N GLU A 67 6.54 19.66 -19.36
CA GLU A 67 7.68 19.22 -18.55
C GLU A 67 8.31 20.39 -17.76
N GLN A 68 8.47 21.55 -18.40
CA GLN A 68 8.91 22.77 -17.72
C GLN A 68 7.91 23.24 -16.66
N SER A 69 6.60 23.04 -16.90
CA SER A 69 5.55 23.36 -15.93
C SER A 69 5.62 22.45 -14.70
N VAL A 70 5.94 21.16 -14.87
CA VAL A 70 6.21 20.23 -13.76
C VAL A 70 7.38 20.74 -12.93
N ALA A 71 8.52 21.02 -13.55
CA ALA A 71 9.71 21.51 -12.85
C ALA A 71 9.43 22.81 -12.08
N LYS A 72 8.75 23.79 -12.71
CA LYS A 72 8.35 25.05 -12.06
C LYS A 72 7.38 24.84 -10.90
N PHE A 73 6.46 23.87 -11.00
CA PHE A 73 5.53 23.54 -9.93
C PHE A 73 6.25 22.92 -8.72
N VAL A 74 7.12 21.94 -8.95
CA VAL A 74 7.95 21.33 -7.91
C VAL A 74 8.85 22.38 -7.27
N GLN A 75 9.55 23.19 -8.06
CA GLN A 75 10.42 24.26 -7.56
C GLN A 75 9.68 25.25 -6.67
N ARG A 76 8.48 25.70 -7.06
CA ARG A 76 7.66 26.61 -6.23
C ARG A 76 7.27 25.96 -4.91
N SER A 77 6.82 24.70 -4.95
CA SER A 77 6.36 23.98 -3.76
C SER A 77 7.49 23.66 -2.78
N VAL A 78 8.64 23.20 -3.28
CA VAL A 78 9.85 22.96 -2.49
C VAL A 78 10.41 24.27 -1.95
N GLY A 79 10.49 25.32 -2.78
CA GLY A 79 10.97 26.63 -2.36
C GLY A 79 10.12 27.26 -1.26
N LYS A 80 8.80 27.12 -1.33
CA LYS A 80 7.87 27.53 -0.27
C LYS A 80 8.17 26.79 1.04
N SER A 81 8.27 25.46 0.98
CA SER A 81 8.55 24.61 2.13
C SER A 81 9.92 24.92 2.76
N TYR A 82 10.94 25.17 1.94
CA TYR A 82 12.26 25.59 2.38
C TYR A 82 12.23 26.97 3.06
N GLY A 83 11.46 27.92 2.52
CA GLY A 83 11.27 29.23 3.13
C GLY A 83 10.61 29.13 4.52
N GLU A 84 9.60 28.28 4.66
CA GLU A 84 8.94 28.00 5.95
C GLU A 84 9.91 27.34 6.94
N TRP A 85 10.68 26.34 6.48
CA TRP A 85 11.74 25.71 7.27
C TRP A 85 12.83 26.71 7.73
N LYS A 86 13.27 27.62 6.85
CA LYS A 86 14.28 28.62 7.20
C LYS A 86 13.76 29.65 8.21
N ARG A 87 12.49 30.07 8.11
CA ARG A 87 11.85 31.00 9.06
C ARG A 87 11.76 30.44 10.47
N THR A 88 11.58 29.12 10.58
CA THR A 88 11.62 28.42 11.87
C THR A 88 13.05 28.22 12.39
N GLN A 89 14.07 28.87 11.79
CA GLN A 89 15.50 28.71 12.09
C GLN A 89 15.99 27.26 11.95
N GLY A 90 15.34 26.46 11.09
CA GLY A 90 15.59 25.03 11.03
C GLY A 90 15.14 24.27 12.29
N LYS A 91 14.48 24.94 13.25
CA LYS A 91 13.80 24.30 14.37
C LYS A 91 12.41 23.91 13.91
N VAL A 92 12.30 22.76 13.26
CA VAL A 92 10.98 22.14 13.10
C VAL A 92 10.44 21.89 14.51
N SER A 93 9.23 22.38 14.79
CA SER A 93 8.62 22.31 16.13
C SER A 93 8.36 20.86 16.59
N HIS A 94 8.58 19.89 15.72
CA HIS A 94 8.60 18.47 16.03
C HIS A 94 9.86 17.86 15.44
N PRO A 95 10.78 17.30 16.26
CA PRO A 95 11.93 16.59 15.75
C PRO A 95 11.44 15.34 15.03
N VAL A 96 11.36 15.40 13.71
CA VAL A 96 11.37 14.18 12.89
C VAL A 96 12.76 13.61 13.08
N GLY A 97 12.88 12.42 13.69
CA GLY A 97 14.19 11.84 13.97
C GLY A 97 15.04 11.85 12.71
N VAL A 98 16.24 12.43 12.81
CA VAL A 98 17.20 12.48 11.71
C VAL A 98 17.43 11.04 11.26
N PRO A 99 17.11 10.67 10.00
CA PRO A 99 17.23 9.29 9.59
C PRO A 99 18.66 8.80 9.75
N VAL A 100 18.83 7.67 10.45
CA VAL A 100 20.12 7.14 10.91
C VAL A 100 20.79 6.26 9.84
N GLY A 101 20.01 5.75 8.89
CA GLY A 101 20.49 4.89 7.80
C GLY A 101 19.36 4.43 6.88
N GLU A 102 19.69 3.60 5.89
CA GLU A 102 18.71 2.92 5.05
C GLU A 102 17.93 1.87 5.85
N ASN A 103 16.65 1.69 5.53
CA ASN A 103 15.85 0.65 6.15
C ASN A 103 16.36 -0.75 5.74
N PRO A 104 16.83 -1.58 6.68
CA PRO A 104 17.36 -2.90 6.37
C PRO A 104 16.27 -3.90 5.93
N LEU A 105 15.01 -3.68 6.30
CA LEU A 105 13.90 -4.61 6.11
C LEU A 105 12.64 -3.91 5.54
N PRO A 106 12.73 -3.30 4.34
CA PRO A 106 11.65 -2.53 3.75
C PRO A 106 10.44 -3.42 3.40
N TRP A 107 9.24 -2.91 3.71
CA TRP A 107 7.99 -3.45 3.18
C TRP A 107 7.86 -3.07 1.71
N ALA A 108 7.52 -4.05 0.86
CA ALA A 108 7.28 -3.77 -0.55
C ALA A 108 6.00 -2.96 -0.75
N SER A 109 6.00 -2.11 -1.78
CA SER A 109 4.77 -1.53 -2.29
C SER A 109 3.77 -2.62 -2.65
N ILE A 110 2.50 -2.40 -2.30
CA ILE A 110 1.41 -3.32 -2.61
C ILE A 110 0.77 -2.89 -3.93
N ASP A 111 0.66 -3.82 -4.88
CA ASP A 111 0.06 -3.60 -6.19
C ASP A 111 -1.47 -3.46 -6.12
N ASN A 112 -2.04 -2.84 -7.13
CA ASN A 112 -3.48 -2.61 -7.23
C ASN A 112 -4.23 -3.89 -7.62
N TYR A 113 -5.28 -4.20 -6.87
CA TYR A 113 -6.12 -5.37 -7.12
C TYR A 113 -6.88 -5.30 -8.46
N PRO A 114 -7.52 -4.17 -8.84
CA PRO A 114 -8.18 -4.06 -10.15
C PRO A 114 -7.26 -4.34 -11.34
N GLU A 115 -6.02 -3.84 -11.29
CA GLU A 115 -5.02 -4.09 -12.33
C GLU A 115 -4.66 -5.58 -12.42
N TRP A 116 -4.52 -6.25 -11.28
CA TRP A 116 -4.26 -7.69 -11.26
C TRP A 116 -5.42 -8.50 -11.86
N VAL A 117 -6.67 -8.18 -11.54
CA VAL A 117 -7.87 -8.84 -12.12
C VAL A 117 -7.89 -8.66 -13.64
N PHE A 118 -7.65 -7.43 -14.11
CA PHE A 118 -7.55 -7.14 -15.54
C PHE A 118 -6.50 -8.01 -16.22
N GLU A 119 -5.30 -8.11 -15.64
CA GLU A 119 -4.22 -8.92 -16.19
C GLU A 119 -4.57 -10.42 -16.22
N GLN A 120 -5.25 -10.96 -15.20
CA GLN A 120 -5.68 -12.37 -15.22
C GLN A 120 -6.63 -12.65 -16.40
N ILE A 121 -7.61 -11.77 -16.62
CA ILE A 121 -8.56 -11.91 -17.72
C ILE A 121 -7.84 -11.73 -19.06
N ARG A 122 -6.94 -10.74 -19.18
CA ARG A 122 -6.15 -10.50 -20.39
C ARG A 122 -5.25 -11.69 -20.74
N CYS A 123 -4.61 -12.33 -19.76
CA CYS A 123 -3.83 -13.55 -19.96
C CYS A 123 -4.69 -14.68 -20.55
N TYR A 124 -5.92 -14.86 -20.06
CA TYR A 124 -6.86 -15.82 -20.64
C TYR A 124 -7.27 -15.43 -22.07
N LEU A 125 -7.63 -14.18 -22.32
CA LEU A 125 -8.11 -13.73 -23.63
C LEU A 125 -7.04 -13.80 -24.73
N ASN A 126 -5.77 -13.72 -24.35
CA ASN A 126 -4.62 -13.82 -25.25
C ASN A 126 -4.04 -15.23 -25.36
N ALA A 127 -4.62 -16.22 -24.67
CA ALA A 127 -4.18 -17.60 -24.77
C ALA A 127 -4.38 -18.14 -26.19
N GLU A 128 -3.48 -19.03 -26.63
CA GLU A 128 -3.66 -19.71 -27.91
C GLU A 128 -4.94 -20.56 -27.89
N ALA A 129 -5.53 -20.84 -29.05
CA ALA A 129 -6.79 -21.58 -29.13
C ALA A 129 -6.70 -22.99 -28.48
N SER A 130 -5.52 -23.61 -28.52
CA SER A 130 -5.20 -24.87 -27.84
C SER A 130 -5.14 -24.76 -26.32
N GLU A 131 -4.77 -23.58 -25.79
CA GLU A 131 -4.58 -23.33 -24.35
C GLU A 131 -5.82 -22.68 -23.70
N ALA A 132 -6.71 -22.09 -24.49
CA ALA A 132 -7.85 -21.34 -24.01
C ALA A 132 -8.72 -22.09 -22.97
N PRO A 133 -9.05 -23.40 -23.14
CA PRO A 133 -9.81 -24.13 -22.11
C PRO A 133 -9.06 -24.25 -20.78
N PHE A 134 -7.75 -24.47 -20.84
CA PHE A 134 -6.91 -24.55 -19.64
C PHE A 134 -6.83 -23.19 -18.95
N MET A 135 -6.56 -22.12 -19.70
CA MET A 135 -6.44 -20.77 -19.17
C MET A 135 -7.78 -20.25 -18.61
N GLN A 136 -8.90 -20.60 -19.22
CA GLN A 136 -10.23 -20.33 -18.69
C GLN A 136 -10.41 -21.01 -17.33
N ARG A 137 -10.08 -22.30 -17.24
CA ARG A 137 -10.23 -23.04 -15.99
C ARG A 137 -9.32 -22.50 -14.88
N GLN A 138 -8.10 -22.08 -15.21
CA GLN A 138 -7.20 -21.41 -14.27
C GLN A 138 -7.78 -20.09 -13.77
N LEU A 139 -8.33 -19.26 -14.66
CA LEU A 139 -8.98 -18.01 -14.31
C LEU A 139 -10.17 -18.24 -13.37
N GLU A 140 -11.06 -19.17 -13.70
CA GLU A 140 -12.21 -19.54 -12.88
C GLU A 140 -11.78 -20.09 -11.53
N LYS A 141 -10.83 -21.03 -11.50
CA LYS A 141 -10.27 -21.55 -10.25
C LYS A 141 -9.70 -20.43 -9.38
N GLN A 142 -8.96 -19.50 -9.97
CA GLN A 142 -8.34 -18.41 -9.22
C GLN A 142 -9.39 -17.44 -8.67
N LEU A 143 -10.34 -16.99 -9.49
CA LEU A 143 -11.26 -15.90 -9.10
C LEU A 143 -12.53 -16.39 -8.38
N LEU A 144 -12.97 -17.61 -8.64
CA LEU A 144 -14.26 -18.12 -8.14
C LEU A 144 -14.10 -19.18 -7.04
N GLU A 145 -13.01 -19.95 -7.05
CA GLU A 145 -12.88 -21.13 -6.19
C GLU A 145 -11.78 -21.00 -5.13
N THR A 146 -10.65 -20.38 -5.48
CA THR A 146 -9.48 -20.32 -4.59
C THR A 146 -9.76 -19.35 -3.43
N PRO A 147 -9.77 -19.85 -2.19
CA PRO A 147 -10.04 -18.99 -1.05
C PRO A 147 -8.88 -18.03 -0.78
N LEU A 148 -9.21 -16.79 -0.43
CA LEU A 148 -8.27 -15.82 0.11
C LEU A 148 -7.77 -16.30 1.48
N PHE A 149 -6.49 -16.07 1.77
CA PHE A 149 -5.99 -16.22 3.14
C PHE A 149 -6.66 -15.20 4.06
N SER A 150 -6.77 -13.94 3.62
CA SER A 150 -7.56 -12.92 4.32
C SER A 150 -7.83 -11.68 3.46
N ALA A 151 -8.81 -10.90 3.90
CA ALA A 151 -8.99 -9.50 3.52
C ALA A 151 -9.03 -8.64 4.78
N SER A 152 -8.11 -7.69 4.91
CA SER A 152 -8.05 -6.75 6.03
C SER A 152 -8.40 -5.34 5.60
N VAL A 153 -8.86 -4.53 6.55
CA VAL A 153 -9.11 -3.11 6.30
C VAL A 153 -7.81 -2.45 5.85
N LYS A 154 -7.86 -1.70 4.75
CA LYS A 154 -6.83 -0.75 4.40
C LYS A 154 -7.13 0.58 5.10
N TYR A 155 -6.30 0.93 6.07
CA TYR A 155 -6.35 2.23 6.71
C TYR A 155 -5.50 3.25 5.95
N ASP A 156 -5.93 4.51 6.09
CA ASP A 156 -5.26 5.69 5.54
C ASP A 156 -4.41 6.34 6.63
N GLY A 157 -3.23 5.80 6.85
CA GLY A 157 -2.23 6.33 7.77
C GLY A 157 -0.87 6.40 7.11
N THR A 158 0.16 6.00 7.85
CA THR A 158 1.51 5.85 7.30
C THR A 158 2.13 4.54 7.74
N SER A 159 2.84 3.89 6.82
CA SER A 159 3.49 2.62 7.11
C SER A 159 4.70 2.85 8.01
N LEU A 160 4.69 2.25 9.20
CA LEU A 160 5.74 2.35 10.21
C LEU A 160 6.17 0.93 10.63
N GLY A 161 7.48 0.67 10.54
CA GLY A 161 8.08 -0.57 11.00
C GLY A 161 8.71 -0.42 12.38
N LEU A 162 8.74 -1.52 13.13
CA LEU A 162 9.41 -1.68 14.42
C LEU A 162 10.40 -2.84 14.32
N LEU A 163 11.69 -2.55 14.40
CA LEU A 163 12.75 -3.55 14.43
C LEU A 163 12.77 -4.25 15.80
N ASP A 164 13.25 -5.49 15.84
CA ASP A 164 13.52 -6.25 17.07
C ASP A 164 14.60 -5.60 17.97
N THR A 165 15.37 -4.65 17.45
CA THR A 165 16.25 -3.75 18.24
C THR A 165 15.47 -2.68 19.03
N GLY A 166 14.19 -2.49 18.74
CA GLY A 166 13.33 -1.43 19.24
C GLY A 166 13.42 -0.11 18.45
N ASP A 167 14.20 -0.07 17.36
CA ASP A 167 14.25 1.10 16.48
C ASP A 167 13.04 1.13 15.55
N LEU A 168 12.53 2.33 15.30
CA LEU A 168 11.47 2.56 14.33
C LEU A 168 12.07 2.80 12.94
N VAL A 169 11.34 2.36 11.91
CA VAL A 169 11.73 2.54 10.52
C VAL A 169 10.56 3.05 9.69
N GLY A 170 10.82 4.01 8.82
CA GLY A 170 9.92 4.36 7.72
C GLY A 170 10.17 3.45 6.53
N ARG A 171 9.45 3.64 5.42
CA ARG A 171 9.60 2.78 4.21
C ARG A 171 11.03 2.69 3.68
N ARG A 172 11.78 3.80 3.74
CA ARG A 172 13.12 3.91 3.14
C ARG A 172 14.24 4.05 4.16
N HIS A 173 13.96 4.54 5.37
CA HIS A 173 14.99 4.91 6.32
C HIS A 173 14.72 4.42 7.74
N VAL A 174 15.79 4.26 8.50
CA VAL A 174 15.75 4.06 9.96
C VAL A 174 15.50 5.41 10.64
N LEU A 175 14.48 5.45 11.49
CA LEU A 175 14.09 6.63 12.28
C LEU A 175 14.72 6.60 13.68
N GLY A 176 15.10 5.42 14.18
CA GLY A 176 15.62 5.23 15.54
C GLY A 176 14.50 5.26 16.58
N LYS A 177 14.84 5.61 17.82
CA LYS A 177 13.87 5.70 18.95
C LYS A 177 13.22 7.08 19.00
N VAL A 178 12.34 7.36 18.05
CA VAL A 178 11.55 8.61 18.01
C VAL A 178 10.25 8.47 18.81
N SER A 179 9.82 9.55 19.46
CA SER A 179 8.55 9.62 20.19
C SER A 179 7.35 10.02 19.31
N SER A 180 7.61 10.49 18.09
CA SER A 180 6.56 10.85 17.13
C SER A 180 7.02 10.64 15.68
N TYR A 181 6.07 10.39 14.79
CA TYR A 181 6.27 10.34 13.34
C TYR A 181 5.04 10.92 12.64
N GLN A 182 5.23 11.80 11.65
CA GLN A 182 4.15 12.55 10.99
C GLN A 182 3.20 13.32 11.95
N CYS A 183 3.79 13.89 13.01
CA CYS A 183 3.10 14.55 14.12
C CYS A 183 2.06 13.64 14.79
N THR A 184 2.39 12.37 14.98
CA THR A 184 1.57 11.38 15.67
C THR A 184 2.46 10.60 16.62
N SER A 185 2.01 10.39 17.85
CA SER A 185 2.75 9.61 18.84
C SER A 185 3.08 8.21 18.34
N THR A 186 4.30 7.75 18.60
CA THR A 186 4.73 6.37 18.29
C THR A 186 4.61 5.43 19.49
N ALA A 187 4.09 5.90 20.63
CA ALA A 187 4.05 5.15 21.88
C ALA A 187 3.31 3.79 21.77
N ALA A 188 2.30 3.70 20.90
CA ALA A 188 1.53 2.47 20.67
C ALA A 188 2.39 1.29 20.16
N THR A 189 3.57 1.57 19.58
CA THR A 189 4.51 0.54 19.13
C THR A 189 5.08 -0.29 20.30
N GLY A 190 5.21 0.32 21.49
CA GLY A 190 5.79 -0.31 22.68
C GLY A 190 4.91 -1.40 23.32
N ALA A 191 3.66 -1.58 22.87
CA ALA A 191 2.78 -2.63 23.38
C ALA A 191 3.12 -4.03 22.86
N CYS A 192 3.87 -4.12 21.75
CA CYS A 192 4.20 -5.38 21.08
C CYS A 192 5.43 -6.03 21.73
N ASP A 193 5.27 -7.29 22.17
CA ASP A 193 6.27 -8.10 22.86
C ASP A 193 7.24 -8.72 21.84
N LEU A 194 8.18 -7.91 21.35
CA LEU A 194 9.10 -8.31 20.28
C LEU A 194 9.93 -9.56 20.60
N PRO A 195 10.48 -9.74 21.82
CA PRO A 195 11.21 -10.96 22.15
C PRO A 195 10.34 -12.22 22.03
N LEU A 196 9.09 -12.16 22.50
CA LEU A 196 8.15 -13.27 22.37
C LEU A 196 7.82 -13.55 20.90
N LEU A 197 7.57 -12.51 20.10
CA LEU A 197 7.31 -12.65 18.67
C LEU A 197 8.50 -13.29 17.94
N GLN A 198 9.71 -12.81 18.20
CA GLN A 198 10.93 -13.33 17.59
C GLN A 198 11.15 -14.80 17.94
N ALA A 199 10.97 -15.17 19.22
CA ALA A 199 11.09 -16.55 19.67
C ALA A 199 10.07 -17.46 18.98
N ARG A 200 8.80 -17.01 18.88
CA ARG A 200 7.74 -17.79 18.23
C ARG A 200 7.99 -17.96 16.73
N LEU A 201 8.44 -16.93 16.03
CA LEU A 201 8.78 -17.01 14.61
C LEU A 201 10.01 -17.88 14.38
N ALA A 202 11.05 -17.78 15.21
CA ALA A 202 12.23 -18.64 15.11
C ALA A 202 11.87 -20.12 15.27
N GLU A 203 10.96 -20.45 16.21
CA GLU A 203 10.43 -21.80 16.40
C GLU A 203 9.69 -22.31 15.16
N LEU A 204 8.74 -21.52 14.63
CA LEU A 204 7.94 -21.88 13.44
C LEU A 204 8.83 -22.12 12.21
N LEU A 205 9.87 -21.30 12.04
CA LEU A 205 10.79 -21.39 10.91
C LEU A 205 11.84 -22.48 11.10
N GLY A 206 12.12 -22.90 12.34
CA GLY A 206 13.21 -23.81 12.66
C GLY A 206 14.59 -23.21 12.43
N VAL A 207 14.73 -21.88 12.47
CA VAL A 207 16.01 -21.17 12.31
C VAL A 207 16.14 -20.08 13.37
N ALA A 208 17.35 -19.88 13.87
CA ALA A 208 17.64 -18.76 14.75
C ALA A 208 17.64 -17.44 13.95
N LEU A 209 17.06 -16.39 14.53
CA LEU A 209 17.05 -15.05 13.97
C LEU A 209 18.10 -14.19 14.71
N ALA A 210 18.96 -13.52 13.95
CA ALA A 210 19.94 -12.59 14.53
C ALA A 210 19.25 -11.30 15.04
N PRO A 211 19.86 -10.54 15.96
CA PRO A 211 19.37 -9.21 16.30
C PRO A 211 19.34 -8.29 15.06
N GLY A 212 18.26 -7.53 14.89
CA GLY A 212 18.04 -6.70 13.70
C GLY A 212 17.46 -7.46 12.50
N ALA A 213 17.22 -8.77 12.65
CA ALA A 213 16.73 -9.61 11.56
C ALA A 213 15.20 -9.65 11.47
N MET A 214 14.47 -8.95 12.33
CA MET A 214 13.00 -8.90 12.29
C MET A 214 12.49 -7.46 12.31
N CYS A 215 11.56 -7.17 11.42
CA CYS A 215 10.80 -5.92 11.39
C CYS A 215 9.30 -6.22 11.36
N VAL A 216 8.57 -5.75 12.37
CA VAL A 216 7.10 -5.78 12.39
C VAL A 216 6.59 -4.52 11.71
N TRP A 217 5.78 -4.68 10.67
CA TRP A 217 5.19 -3.57 9.93
C TRP A 217 3.74 -3.35 10.32
N GLY A 218 3.40 -2.09 10.56
CA GLY A 218 2.04 -1.69 10.85
C GLY A 218 1.69 -0.32 10.28
N GLU A 219 0.40 0.01 10.34
CA GLU A 219 -0.09 1.32 9.94
C GLU A 219 -0.18 2.21 11.19
N LEU A 220 0.56 3.32 11.18
CA LEU A 220 0.44 4.38 12.16
C LEU A 220 -0.71 5.31 11.75
N MET A 221 -1.72 5.42 12.61
CA MET A 221 -2.96 6.14 12.34
C MET A 221 -2.80 7.65 12.55
N CYS A 222 -2.11 8.29 11.59
CA CYS A 222 -1.78 9.72 11.64
C CYS A 222 -2.86 10.65 11.06
N ASN A 223 -3.93 10.13 10.44
CA ASN A 223 -4.98 10.94 9.83
C ASN A 223 -6.31 10.85 10.60
N PRO A 224 -6.41 11.34 11.85
CA PRO A 224 -7.57 11.07 12.72
C PRO A 224 -8.92 11.55 12.17
N GLY A 225 -8.91 12.57 11.33
CA GLY A 225 -10.12 13.17 10.77
C GLY A 225 -10.67 12.45 9.54
N TYR A 226 -10.10 11.32 9.14
CA TYR A 226 -10.50 10.54 7.96
C TYR A 226 -11.34 9.34 8.39
N TYR A 227 -12.34 8.95 7.60
CA TYR A 227 -13.09 7.68 7.77
C TYR A 227 -13.64 7.43 9.19
N GLY A 228 -13.92 8.51 9.94
CA GLY A 228 -14.36 8.44 11.34
C GLY A 228 -13.32 7.84 12.30
N TYR A 229 -12.02 7.87 11.98
CA TYR A 229 -10.96 7.24 12.78
C TYR A 229 -10.89 7.77 14.21
N LEU A 230 -11.14 9.07 14.42
CA LEU A 230 -11.20 9.64 15.77
C LEU A 230 -12.31 9.02 16.61
N ASP A 231 -13.53 8.98 16.08
CA ASP A 231 -14.72 8.42 16.76
C ASP A 231 -14.57 6.91 17.03
N ARG A 232 -13.82 6.21 16.15
CA ARG A 232 -13.49 4.79 16.29
C ARG A 232 -12.32 4.52 17.25
N GLY A 233 -11.70 5.55 17.82
CA GLY A 233 -10.57 5.39 18.73
C GLY A 233 -9.30 4.89 18.04
N PHE A 234 -9.13 5.20 16.76
CA PHE A 234 -7.93 4.84 15.99
C PHE A 234 -6.84 5.89 16.00
N HIS A 235 -7.10 7.10 16.47
CA HIS A 235 -6.06 8.12 16.58
C HIS A 235 -4.84 7.63 17.38
N GLU A 236 -3.65 7.85 16.83
CA GLU A 236 -2.34 7.44 17.40
C GLU A 236 -2.16 5.95 17.65
N GLN A 237 -3.02 5.11 17.07
CA GLN A 237 -2.81 3.67 17.11
C GLN A 237 -1.75 3.26 16.09
N TRP A 238 -1.02 2.19 16.42
CA TRP A 238 -0.18 1.47 15.46
C TRP A 238 -0.74 0.05 15.30
N LEU A 239 -1.09 -0.30 14.05
CA LEU A 239 -1.83 -1.50 13.74
C LEU A 239 -1.00 -2.43 12.83
N PRO A 240 -0.27 -3.43 13.39
CA PRO A 240 0.53 -4.35 12.59
C PRO A 240 -0.28 -5.10 11.53
N PHE A 241 0.31 -5.24 10.34
CA PHE A 241 -0.24 -5.95 9.18
C PHE A 241 0.74 -6.95 8.55
N GLY A 242 1.98 -7.04 9.02
CA GLY A 242 2.96 -7.97 8.45
C GLY A 242 4.30 -7.97 9.15
N VAL A 243 5.15 -8.93 8.79
CA VAL A 243 6.50 -9.06 9.32
C VAL A 243 7.48 -9.29 8.17
N VAL A 244 8.65 -8.66 8.22
CA VAL A 244 9.77 -8.94 7.31
C VAL A 244 10.92 -9.49 8.14
N LEU A 245 11.47 -10.61 7.69
CA LEU A 245 12.57 -11.31 8.32
C LEU A 245 13.77 -11.37 7.37
N GLN A 246 14.96 -11.15 7.93
CA GLN A 246 16.22 -11.51 7.30
C GLN A 246 16.59 -12.92 7.74
N LEU A 247 16.57 -13.88 6.81
CA LEU A 247 16.98 -15.23 7.12
C LEU A 247 18.52 -15.35 7.05
N PRO A 248 19.13 -16.29 7.81
CA PRO A 248 20.52 -16.67 7.63
C PRO A 248 20.80 -17.08 6.18
N GLU A 249 22.01 -16.83 5.68
CA GLU A 249 22.37 -17.15 4.29
C GLU A 249 22.23 -18.64 3.96
N ALA A 250 22.51 -19.52 4.93
CA ALA A 250 22.37 -20.97 4.80
C ALA A 250 20.96 -21.49 5.14
N ALA A 251 19.94 -20.63 5.19
CA ALA A 251 18.58 -21.05 5.55
C ALA A 251 17.97 -21.99 4.49
N PRO A 252 17.37 -23.12 4.89
CA PRO A 252 16.74 -24.08 3.99
C PRO A 252 15.37 -23.55 3.52
N LEU A 253 15.36 -22.66 2.52
CA LEU A 253 14.15 -21.94 2.09
C LEU A 253 12.98 -22.86 1.68
N PRO A 254 13.18 -23.97 0.93
CA PRO A 254 12.08 -24.90 0.61
C PRO A 254 11.42 -25.50 1.86
N GLU A 255 12.22 -25.95 2.82
CA GLU A 255 11.76 -26.56 4.07
C GLU A 255 11.06 -25.52 4.96
N ILE A 256 11.55 -24.28 4.99
CA ILE A 256 10.87 -23.17 5.65
C ILE A 256 9.52 -22.90 5.00
N SER A 257 9.44 -22.85 3.67
CA SER A 257 8.18 -22.64 2.94
C SER A 257 7.17 -23.74 3.24
N GLU A 258 7.58 -25.01 3.24
CA GLU A 258 6.74 -26.15 3.58
C GLU A 258 6.18 -26.05 5.01
N ARG A 259 7.02 -25.69 5.99
CA ARG A 259 6.59 -25.45 7.37
C ARG A 259 5.56 -24.33 7.44
N LEU A 260 5.82 -23.20 6.79
CA LEU A 260 4.89 -22.06 6.77
C LEU A 260 3.55 -22.44 6.13
N GLN A 261 3.53 -23.24 5.07
CA GLN A 261 2.29 -23.74 4.46
C GLN A 261 1.51 -24.64 5.43
N LYS A 262 2.21 -25.54 6.12
CA LYS A 262 1.60 -26.42 7.12
C LYS A 262 0.96 -25.64 8.27
N GLU A 263 1.60 -24.55 8.68
CA GLU A 263 1.11 -23.62 9.71
C GLU A 263 0.14 -22.56 9.14
N GLN A 264 -0.25 -22.68 7.86
CA GLN A 264 -1.17 -21.78 7.17
C GLN A 264 -0.74 -20.30 7.22
N LEU A 265 0.57 -20.05 7.23
CA LEU A 265 1.15 -18.72 7.17
C LEU A 265 1.32 -18.27 5.72
N ALA A 266 0.60 -17.21 5.35
CA ALA A 266 0.75 -16.54 4.06
C ALA A 266 2.13 -15.85 4.01
N HIS A 267 2.96 -16.23 3.05
CA HIS A 267 4.34 -15.77 2.99
C HIS A 267 4.86 -15.59 1.56
N GLY A 268 5.98 -14.88 1.40
CA GLY A 268 6.69 -14.77 0.12
C GLY A 268 8.17 -14.47 0.32
N PHE A 269 9.01 -14.99 -0.58
CA PHE A 269 10.45 -14.77 -0.53
C PHE A 269 10.89 -13.66 -1.50
N SER A 270 11.93 -12.93 -1.10
CA SER A 270 12.66 -12.05 -2.00
C SER A 270 13.94 -12.76 -2.46
N ALA A 271 14.01 -13.08 -3.74
CA ALA A 271 15.10 -13.85 -4.35
C ALA A 271 16.50 -13.24 -4.12
N GLU A 272 16.60 -11.91 -4.00
CA GLU A 272 17.89 -11.22 -3.98
C GLU A 272 18.53 -11.11 -2.59
N LYS A 273 17.76 -11.28 -1.51
CA LYS A 273 18.21 -10.87 -0.16
C LYS A 273 17.91 -11.86 0.96
N ASN A 274 17.51 -13.10 0.67
CA ASN A 274 17.09 -14.08 1.69
C ASN A 274 16.08 -13.48 2.68
N ARG A 275 15.16 -12.65 2.17
CA ARG A 275 14.12 -12.02 2.99
C ARG A 275 12.84 -12.81 2.86
N LEU A 276 12.26 -13.10 4.01
CA LEU A 276 10.94 -13.70 4.15
C LEU A 276 9.96 -12.61 4.55
N ARG A 277 8.84 -12.51 3.83
CA ARG A 277 7.72 -11.66 4.22
C ARG A 277 6.58 -12.55 4.69
N LEU A 278 6.04 -12.24 5.86
CA LEU A 278 4.81 -12.81 6.36
C LEU A 278 3.70 -11.78 6.19
N TYR A 279 2.68 -12.17 5.43
CA TYR A 279 1.50 -11.35 5.18
C TYR A 279 0.42 -11.67 6.20
N LEU A 280 -0.40 -10.68 6.52
CA LEU A 280 -1.52 -10.92 7.42
C LEU A 280 -2.44 -12.02 6.89
N CYS A 281 -2.71 -12.97 7.78
CA CYS A 281 -3.61 -14.10 7.61
C CYS A 281 -4.07 -14.52 9.02
N PRO A 282 -5.05 -15.42 9.18
CA PRO A 282 -5.49 -15.87 10.50
C PRO A 282 -4.35 -16.38 11.39
N ALA A 283 -3.42 -17.17 10.83
CA ALA A 283 -2.26 -17.69 11.56
C ALA A 283 -1.31 -16.58 12.05
N LEU A 284 -0.89 -15.66 11.16
CA LEU A 284 -0.01 -14.56 11.57
C LEU A 284 -0.69 -13.61 12.57
N ARG A 285 -2.01 -13.37 12.40
CA ARG A 285 -2.80 -12.56 13.33
C ARG A 285 -2.78 -13.16 14.74
N GLN A 286 -2.88 -14.48 14.85
CA GLN A 286 -2.77 -15.17 16.13
C GLN A 286 -1.38 -14.97 16.75
N VAL A 287 -0.32 -15.22 15.98
CA VAL A 287 1.08 -15.03 16.44
C VAL A 287 1.33 -13.59 16.92
N LEU A 288 0.85 -12.58 16.19
CA LEU A 288 0.97 -11.18 16.58
C LEU A 288 0.17 -10.85 17.85
N ARG A 289 -1.02 -11.46 18.04
CA ARG A 289 -1.83 -11.27 19.25
C ARG A 289 -1.22 -11.93 20.48
N GLU A 290 -0.62 -13.11 20.33
CA GLU A 290 0.15 -13.77 21.39
C GLU A 290 1.30 -12.87 21.86
N ALA A 291 1.94 -12.16 20.93
CA ALA A 291 2.91 -11.10 21.20
C ALA A 291 2.29 -9.75 21.62
N LYS A 292 1.01 -9.71 22.03
CA LYS A 292 0.30 -8.52 22.54
C LYS A 292 0.17 -7.35 21.55
N CYS A 293 0.44 -7.57 20.26
CA CYS A 293 0.37 -6.51 19.27
C CYS A 293 -1.11 -6.23 18.89
N LYS A 294 -1.47 -4.94 18.74
CA LYS A 294 -2.83 -4.52 18.34
C LYS A 294 -3.00 -4.61 16.82
N VAL A 295 -3.27 -5.80 16.32
CA VAL A 295 -3.30 -6.10 14.87
C VAL A 295 -4.45 -5.39 14.14
N VAL A 296 -4.22 -5.03 12.87
CA VAL A 296 -5.26 -4.51 11.95
C VAL A 296 -6.49 -5.44 11.89
N GLU A 297 -7.65 -4.83 11.65
CA GLU A 297 -8.93 -5.53 11.51
C GLU A 297 -8.95 -6.41 10.25
N VAL A 298 -9.30 -7.68 10.43
CA VAL A 298 -9.59 -8.62 9.34
C VAL A 298 -11.10 -8.65 9.15
N VAL A 299 -11.55 -8.31 7.95
CA VAL A 299 -12.96 -8.25 7.58
C VAL A 299 -13.44 -9.65 7.20
N GLU A 300 -12.70 -10.34 6.34
CA GLU A 300 -13.08 -11.64 5.81
C GLU A 300 -11.87 -12.58 5.67
N HIS A 301 -12.12 -13.89 5.61
CA HIS A 301 -11.16 -14.92 5.26
C HIS A 301 -11.88 -16.12 4.63
N GLY A 302 -11.18 -16.90 3.80
CA GLY A 302 -11.76 -18.12 3.20
C GLY A 302 -12.73 -17.90 2.04
N LEU A 303 -13.09 -16.65 1.72
CA LEU A 303 -13.92 -16.30 0.56
C LEU A 303 -13.10 -16.38 -0.72
N SER A 304 -13.75 -16.66 -1.86
CA SER A 304 -13.14 -16.41 -3.17
C SER A 304 -13.09 -14.90 -3.48
N HIS A 305 -12.35 -14.55 -4.53
CA HIS A 305 -12.23 -13.18 -4.99
C HIS A 305 -13.60 -12.58 -5.39
N ALA A 306 -14.43 -13.32 -6.13
CA ALA A 306 -15.77 -12.89 -6.51
C ALA A 306 -16.69 -12.69 -5.30
N GLN A 307 -16.67 -13.62 -4.35
CA GLN A 307 -17.46 -13.52 -3.12
C GLN A 307 -17.06 -12.31 -2.28
N LEU A 308 -15.76 -12.08 -2.08
CA LEU A 308 -15.27 -10.90 -1.34
C LEU A 308 -15.74 -9.60 -2.00
N VAL A 309 -15.56 -9.47 -3.31
CA VAL A 309 -15.94 -8.25 -4.04
C VAL A 309 -17.44 -8.02 -3.92
N ALA A 310 -18.27 -9.05 -4.10
CA ALA A 310 -19.72 -8.94 -3.98
C ALA A 310 -20.16 -8.51 -2.56
N GLN A 311 -19.52 -9.05 -1.52
CA GLN A 311 -19.89 -8.76 -0.12
C GLN A 311 -19.39 -7.39 0.35
N GLN A 312 -18.19 -6.97 -0.09
CA GLN A 312 -17.51 -5.80 0.46
C GLN A 312 -17.65 -4.53 -0.37
N ALA A 313 -18.19 -4.62 -1.60
CA ALA A 313 -18.31 -3.47 -2.49
C ALA A 313 -19.03 -2.28 -1.84
N HIS A 314 -20.14 -2.51 -1.14
CA HIS A 314 -20.90 -1.44 -0.49
C HIS A 314 -20.07 -0.70 0.56
N ALA A 315 -19.40 -1.44 1.46
CA ALA A 315 -18.57 -0.84 2.50
C ALA A 315 -17.39 -0.03 1.94
N VAL A 316 -16.80 -0.50 0.82
CA VAL A 316 -15.73 0.24 0.12
C VAL A 316 -16.31 1.48 -0.57
N MET A 317 -17.45 1.38 -1.26
CA MET A 317 -18.11 2.50 -1.95
C MET A 317 -18.52 3.63 -1.01
N ASP A 318 -19.09 3.28 0.14
CA ASP A 318 -19.55 4.24 1.13
C ASP A 318 -18.41 4.96 1.85
N GLY A 319 -17.16 4.50 1.67
CA GLY A 319 -16.04 5.06 2.39
C GLY A 319 -16.14 4.80 3.89
N SER A 320 -16.58 3.60 4.29
CA SER A 320 -16.45 3.17 5.69
C SER A 320 -14.96 3.03 6.07
N ASN A 321 -14.12 2.72 5.09
CA ASN A 321 -12.66 2.71 5.17
C ASN A 321 -12.07 3.12 3.80
N GLU A 322 -10.75 3.30 3.71
CA GLU A 322 -10.06 3.60 2.44
C GLU A 322 -10.19 2.46 1.43
N GLY A 323 -10.19 1.23 1.93
CA GLY A 323 -10.28 0.04 1.10
C GLY A 323 -9.95 -1.24 1.86
N LEU A 324 -9.45 -2.23 1.12
CA LEU A 324 -9.02 -3.54 1.61
C LEU A 324 -7.62 -3.88 1.14
N VAL A 325 -6.92 -4.69 1.93
CA VAL A 325 -5.70 -5.42 1.54
C VAL A 325 -6.04 -6.90 1.50
N LEU A 326 -5.86 -7.51 0.33
CA LEU A 326 -6.20 -8.90 0.04
C LEU A 326 -4.92 -9.72 0.02
N VAL A 327 -4.93 -10.84 0.73
CA VAL A 327 -3.82 -11.81 0.78
C VAL A 327 -4.35 -13.15 0.30
N PHE A 328 -3.71 -13.73 -0.73
CA PHE A 328 -4.21 -14.94 -1.38
C PHE A 328 -3.10 -15.86 -1.91
N PRO A 329 -3.37 -17.15 -2.10
CA PRO A 329 -2.39 -18.10 -2.60
C PRO A 329 -1.84 -17.75 -4.00
N ARG A 330 -0.55 -17.98 -4.19
CA ARG A 330 0.17 -17.90 -5.46
C ARG A 330 1.21 -19.03 -5.52
N GLY A 331 0.76 -20.22 -5.90
CA GLY A 331 1.59 -21.42 -5.84
C GLY A 331 1.95 -21.75 -4.38
N ALA A 332 3.25 -21.88 -4.10
CA ALA A 332 3.80 -22.12 -2.77
C ALA A 332 3.83 -20.87 -1.86
N GLU A 333 3.66 -19.68 -2.45
CA GLU A 333 3.71 -18.39 -1.76
C GLU A 333 2.33 -17.75 -1.71
N ALA A 334 2.26 -16.53 -1.17
CA ALA A 334 1.11 -15.66 -1.19
C ALA A 334 1.38 -14.41 -2.03
N SER A 335 0.31 -13.82 -2.56
CA SER A 335 0.29 -12.50 -3.16
C SER A 335 -0.49 -11.55 -2.26
N VAL A 336 -0.12 -10.26 -2.31
CA VAL A 336 -0.83 -9.18 -1.63
C VAL A 336 -1.25 -8.11 -2.64
N ARG A 337 -2.51 -7.67 -2.57
CA ARG A 337 -3.07 -6.62 -3.42
C ARG A 337 -3.91 -5.67 -2.60
N LYS A 338 -4.03 -4.42 -3.03
CA LYS A 338 -4.89 -3.42 -2.40
C LYS A 338 -6.06 -3.05 -3.32
N TRP A 339 -7.25 -2.96 -2.76
CA TRP A 339 -8.45 -2.48 -3.44
C TRP A 339 -8.95 -1.26 -2.68
N LYS A 340 -9.07 -0.12 -3.34
CA LYS A 340 -9.43 1.16 -2.72
C LYS A 340 -10.73 1.70 -3.30
N ASN A 341 -11.35 2.61 -2.56
CA ASN A 341 -12.49 3.41 -3.03
C ASN A 341 -12.04 4.51 -4.01
N SER A 342 -12.98 5.29 -4.51
CA SER A 342 -12.73 6.32 -5.55
C SER A 342 -11.98 7.57 -5.07
N THR A 343 -11.77 7.73 -3.76
CA THR A 343 -11.16 8.97 -3.21
C THR A 343 -9.67 9.12 -3.52
N GLU A 344 -9.05 8.08 -4.08
CA GLU A 344 -7.72 8.13 -4.69
C GLU A 344 -7.65 9.01 -5.95
N GLY A 345 -8.79 9.50 -6.44
CA GLY A 345 -8.87 10.37 -7.60
C GLY A 345 -8.42 9.64 -8.86
N GLY A 346 -7.36 10.13 -9.51
CA GLY A 346 -6.94 9.66 -10.83
C GLY A 346 -6.62 8.16 -10.92
N VAL A 347 -6.20 7.53 -9.81
CA VAL A 347 -5.95 6.08 -9.78
C VAL A 347 -7.25 5.28 -9.94
N ALA A 348 -8.34 5.71 -9.31
CA ALA A 348 -9.63 5.05 -9.43
C ALA A 348 -10.20 5.20 -10.86
N ASP A 349 -10.09 6.39 -11.45
CA ASP A 349 -10.48 6.64 -12.84
C ASP A 349 -9.71 5.72 -13.82
N LYS A 350 -8.41 5.54 -13.58
CA LYS A 350 -7.57 4.61 -14.34
C LYS A 350 -8.08 3.19 -14.22
N HIS A 351 -8.37 2.71 -13.00
CA HIS A 351 -8.88 1.36 -12.78
C HIS A 351 -10.23 1.13 -13.47
N ALA A 352 -11.15 2.10 -13.40
CA ALA A 352 -12.43 2.03 -14.10
C ALA A 352 -12.24 1.94 -15.62
N LYS A 353 -11.42 2.81 -16.21
CA LYS A 353 -11.10 2.78 -17.65
C LYS A 353 -10.48 1.45 -18.08
N LEU A 354 -9.50 0.98 -17.31
CA LEU A 354 -8.81 -0.29 -17.56
C LEU A 354 -9.80 -1.46 -17.58
N LEU A 355 -10.64 -1.58 -16.54
CA LEU A 355 -11.61 -2.66 -16.44
C LEU A 355 -12.73 -2.58 -17.49
N ARG A 356 -13.20 -1.37 -17.84
CA ARG A 356 -14.17 -1.17 -18.93
C ARG A 356 -13.63 -1.62 -20.28
N SER A 357 -12.32 -1.46 -20.52
CA SER A 357 -11.70 -1.89 -21.78
C SER A 357 -11.77 -3.39 -22.05
N LEU A 358 -12.10 -4.21 -21.04
CA LEU A 358 -12.35 -5.64 -21.23
C LEU A 358 -13.68 -5.94 -21.91
N ASP A 359 -14.66 -5.03 -21.85
CA ASP A 359 -16.06 -5.30 -22.24
C ASP A 359 -16.59 -6.63 -21.63
N ALA A 360 -16.52 -6.75 -20.30
CA ALA A 360 -16.85 -7.99 -19.60
C ALA A 360 -18.30 -8.48 -19.88
N ALA A 361 -19.24 -7.55 -20.11
CA ALA A 361 -20.62 -7.87 -20.48
C ALA A 361 -20.70 -8.48 -21.89
N GLY A 362 -19.99 -7.90 -22.87
CA GLY A 362 -19.87 -8.48 -24.22
C GLY A 362 -19.19 -9.84 -24.22
N LEU A 363 -18.10 -10.00 -23.44
CA LEU A 363 -17.42 -11.28 -23.27
C LEU A 363 -18.33 -12.35 -22.67
N GLN A 364 -19.12 -12.01 -21.65
CA GLN A 364 -20.12 -12.90 -21.06
C GLN A 364 -21.18 -13.29 -22.09
N ALA A 365 -21.75 -12.32 -22.82
CA ALA A 365 -22.77 -12.58 -23.84
C ALA A 365 -22.27 -13.51 -24.96
N ALA A 366 -20.98 -13.43 -25.29
CA ALA A 366 -20.32 -14.31 -26.25
C ALA A 366 -19.94 -15.70 -25.67
N GLY A 367 -20.25 -15.97 -24.39
CA GLY A 367 -19.87 -17.22 -23.72
C GLY A 367 -18.36 -17.36 -23.46
N ARG A 368 -17.61 -16.25 -23.50
CA ARG A 368 -16.15 -16.20 -23.30
C ARG A 368 -15.75 -15.82 -21.88
N LEU A 369 -16.68 -15.46 -21.01
CA LEU A 369 -16.38 -15.12 -19.62
C LEU A 369 -17.48 -15.64 -18.70
N HIS A 370 -17.09 -16.25 -17.58
CA HIS A 370 -18.04 -16.74 -16.59
C HIS A 370 -18.88 -15.58 -16.02
N PRO A 371 -20.21 -15.73 -15.85
CA PRO A 371 -21.10 -14.65 -15.38
C PRO A 371 -20.64 -13.99 -14.08
N GLU A 372 -20.18 -14.78 -13.10
CA GLU A 372 -19.68 -14.23 -11.82
C GLU A 372 -18.40 -13.41 -11.97
N ILE A 373 -17.53 -13.73 -12.94
CA ILE A 373 -16.32 -12.95 -13.21
C ILE A 373 -16.72 -11.63 -13.89
N ALA A 374 -17.68 -11.66 -14.81
CA ALA A 374 -18.22 -10.44 -15.42
C ALA A 374 -18.86 -9.53 -14.35
N GLN A 375 -19.61 -10.11 -13.40
CA GLN A 375 -20.17 -9.39 -12.26
C GLN A 375 -19.09 -8.80 -11.35
N LEU A 376 -18.03 -9.56 -11.05
CA LEU A 376 -16.86 -9.08 -10.30
C LEU A 376 -16.28 -7.83 -10.98
N VAL A 377 -16.01 -7.90 -12.29
CA VAL A 377 -15.47 -6.76 -13.05
C VAL A 377 -16.40 -5.56 -13.02
N GLY A 378 -17.70 -5.77 -13.27
CA GLY A 378 -18.70 -4.71 -13.21
C GLY A 378 -18.75 -4.04 -11.83
N THR A 379 -18.70 -4.84 -10.77
CA THR A 379 -18.68 -4.33 -9.38
C THR A 379 -17.43 -3.51 -9.09
N LEU A 380 -16.24 -3.95 -9.55
CA LEU A 380 -15.01 -3.18 -9.39
C LEU A 380 -15.06 -1.84 -10.13
N VAL A 381 -15.66 -1.79 -11.34
CA VAL A 381 -15.91 -0.53 -12.06
C VAL A 381 -16.83 0.37 -11.26
N THR A 382 -17.96 -0.16 -10.76
CA THR A 382 -18.90 0.61 -9.94
C THR A 382 -18.23 1.20 -8.71
N VAL A 383 -17.37 0.43 -8.01
CA VAL A 383 -16.65 0.94 -6.83
C VAL A 383 -15.65 2.03 -7.19
N ALA A 384 -14.92 1.88 -8.30
CA ALA A 384 -13.96 2.87 -8.75
C ALA A 384 -14.64 4.20 -9.17
N GLU A 385 -15.88 4.15 -9.65
CA GLU A 385 -16.63 5.33 -10.13
C GLU A 385 -17.59 5.91 -9.09
N ALA A 386 -17.84 5.20 -7.99
CA ALA A 386 -18.74 5.64 -6.93
C ALA A 386 -18.27 6.99 -6.39
N LYS A 387 -19.19 7.92 -6.11
CA LYS A 387 -18.85 9.16 -5.40
C LYS A 387 -18.75 8.86 -3.92
N THR A 388 -17.55 8.56 -3.44
CA THR A 388 -17.32 8.26 -2.03
C THR A 388 -17.12 9.56 -1.24
N GLU A 389 -18.05 9.86 -0.33
CA GLU A 389 -17.96 11.00 0.57
C GLU A 389 -17.11 10.63 1.79
N VAL A 390 -15.84 11.02 1.79
CA VAL A 390 -14.99 10.80 2.97
C VAL A 390 -15.17 11.96 3.92
N THR A 391 -15.59 11.67 5.15
CA THR A 391 -15.49 12.62 6.25
C THR A 391 -14.02 12.99 6.42
N LYS A 392 -13.66 14.22 6.06
CA LYS A 392 -12.32 14.79 6.24
C LYS A 392 -12.43 16.00 7.15
N VAL A 393 -12.13 15.82 8.43
CA VAL A 393 -11.98 16.93 9.38
C VAL A 393 -10.50 17.28 9.46
N GLY A 394 -10.14 18.53 9.09
CA GLY A 394 -8.75 18.98 9.17
C GLY A 394 -8.23 19.01 10.61
N ARG A 395 -6.96 18.65 10.84
CA ARG A 395 -6.33 18.61 12.18
C ARG A 395 -6.57 19.88 13.02
N LYS A 396 -6.43 21.05 12.37
CA LYS A 396 -6.71 22.36 13.00
C LYS A 396 -8.14 22.50 13.54
N ALA A 397 -9.13 21.93 12.86
CA ALA A 397 -10.52 21.96 13.31
C ALA A 397 -10.77 20.99 14.48
N MET A 398 -9.92 19.96 14.64
CA MET A 398 -10.00 18.99 15.73
C MET A 398 -9.24 19.42 16.99
N GLY A 399 -8.44 20.49 16.93
CA GLY A 399 -7.56 20.88 18.05
C GLY A 399 -6.40 19.90 18.29
N VAL A 400 -6.03 19.14 17.26
CA VAL A 400 -4.92 18.16 17.25
C VAL A 400 -3.73 18.71 16.47
#